data_AF-A0A3S3PUZ5-F1
#
_entry.id   AF-A0A3S3PUZ5-F1
#
_cell.length_a   1.000
_cell.length_b   1.000
_cell.length_c   1.000
_cell.angle_alpha   90.00
_cell.angle_beta   90.00
_cell.angle_gamma   90.00
#
_symmetry.space_group_name_H-M   'P 1'
#
loop_
_entity.id
_entity.type
_entity.pdbx_description
1 polymer ?
#
loop_
_entity_poly.entity_id
_entity_poly.type
_entity_poly.pdbx_seq_one_letter_code
_entity_poly.pdbx_strand_id
1 'polypeptide(L)'
;MINSANRTMEQAERITLGEVSSWLSLHLAEEMCWVKDLDENEGSLLRGHLQPTPTKSFLVATKDCIAACFLLKSAGFLSIAAPYYSKGGLFSKMKDAWGNIYFIKEERSYQFDLPI
;
A
#
# COMPACT_ATOMS: atom_id res chain seq x y z
N MET A 1 5.91 34.60 -16.91
CA MET A 1 5.29 33.30 -17.27
C MET A 1 5.99 32.23 -16.46
N ILE A 2 5.37 31.81 -15.35
CA ILE A 2 5.92 30.77 -14.46
C ILE A 2 5.41 29.43 -15.00
N ASN A 3 6.34 28.57 -15.40
CA ASN A 3 6.10 27.28 -16.05
C ASN A 3 5.06 26.43 -15.31
N SER A 4 3.99 26.01 -16.01
CA SER A 4 2.99 25.06 -15.50
C SER A 4 3.59 23.69 -15.15
N ALA A 5 4.77 23.38 -15.67
CA ALA A 5 5.54 22.18 -15.35
C ALA A 5 6.12 22.17 -13.93
N ASN A 6 6.40 23.34 -13.33
CA ASN A 6 6.90 23.41 -11.96
C ASN A 6 5.80 23.15 -10.92
N ARG A 7 4.53 23.43 -11.27
CA ARG A 7 3.38 23.15 -10.39
C ARG A 7 3.03 21.67 -10.28
N THR A 8 3.45 20.83 -11.24
CA THR A 8 3.10 19.41 -11.26
C THR A 8 4.07 18.54 -10.45
N MET A 9 5.31 19.00 -10.23
CA MET A 9 6.29 18.28 -9.41
C MET A 9 6.20 18.60 -7.91
N GLU A 10 5.80 19.81 -7.52
CA GLU A 10 5.61 20.19 -6.11
C GLU A 10 4.41 19.51 -5.44
N GLN A 11 3.47 18.97 -6.21
CA GLN A 11 2.27 18.31 -5.65
C GLN A 11 2.48 16.82 -5.32
N ALA A 12 3.64 16.25 -5.69
CA ALA A 12 4.05 14.92 -5.24
C ALA A 12 4.56 14.94 -3.79
N GLU A 13 4.71 16.12 -3.18
CA GLU A 13 5.18 16.26 -1.81
C GLU A 13 4.04 16.14 -0.79
N ARG A 14 3.99 14.95 -0.16
CA ARG A 14 3.36 14.63 1.13
C ARG A 14 1.88 14.25 1.10
N ILE A 15 1.58 13.08 0.53
CA ILE A 15 0.40 12.33 0.98
C ILE A 15 0.60 11.92 2.45
N THR A 16 -0.36 12.28 3.30
CA THR A 16 -0.34 11.99 4.74
C THR A 16 -0.98 10.64 5.03
N LEU A 17 -0.63 10.02 6.16
CA LEU A 17 -1.30 8.79 6.61
C LEU A 17 -2.81 9.01 6.80
N GLY A 18 -3.23 10.21 7.24
CA GLY A 18 -4.64 10.57 7.40
C GLY A 18 -5.41 10.57 6.07
N GLU A 19 -4.83 11.13 5.02
CA GLU A 19 -5.42 11.11 3.68
C GLU A 19 -5.50 9.70 3.11
N VAL A 20 -4.41 8.92 3.23
CA VAL A 20 -4.38 7.52 2.78
C VAL A 20 -5.41 6.68 3.54
N SER A 21 -5.46 6.80 4.87
CA SER A 21 -6.42 6.07 5.70
C SER A 21 -7.86 6.40 5.33
N SER A 22 -8.17 7.69 5.12
CA SER A 22 -9.51 8.13 4.73
C SER A 22 -9.90 7.58 3.36
N TRP A 23 -9.00 7.65 2.39
CA TRP A 23 -9.24 7.15 1.05
C TRP A 23 -9.42 5.63 1.04
N LEU A 24 -8.54 4.89 1.71
CA LEU A 24 -8.63 3.43 1.80
C LEU A 24 -9.90 2.99 2.52
N SER A 25 -10.32 3.70 3.58
CA SER A 25 -11.59 3.40 4.27
C SER A 25 -12.80 3.49 3.34
N LEU A 26 -12.79 4.44 2.39
CA LEU A 26 -13.88 4.58 1.41
C LEU A 26 -13.90 3.45 0.37
N HIS A 27 -12.75 2.94 -0.02
CA HIS A 27 -12.63 1.98 -1.14
C HIS A 27 -12.55 0.51 -0.69
N LEU A 28 -12.00 0.27 0.50
CA LEU A 28 -11.92 -1.05 1.12
C LEU A 28 -13.09 -1.30 2.07
N ALA A 29 -13.76 -0.24 2.55
CA ALA A 29 -14.91 -0.32 3.44
C ALA A 29 -14.65 -1.28 4.61
N GLU A 30 -15.46 -2.34 4.72
CA GLU A 30 -15.36 -3.31 5.81
C GLU A 30 -14.12 -4.22 5.74
N GLU A 31 -13.42 -4.26 4.62
CA GLU A 31 -12.19 -5.05 4.46
C GLU A 31 -11.01 -4.40 5.17
N MET A 32 -10.98 -3.09 5.35
CA MET A 32 -9.87 -2.41 6.01
C MET A 32 -9.95 -2.56 7.53
N CYS A 33 -8.87 -3.05 8.13
CA CYS A 33 -8.71 -3.10 9.58
C CYS A 33 -7.94 -1.87 10.09
N TRP A 34 -6.76 -1.63 9.54
CA TRP A 34 -5.90 -0.50 9.90
C TRP A 34 -4.85 -0.25 8.81
N VAL A 35 -4.24 0.93 8.83
CA VAL A 35 -3.12 1.31 7.96
C VAL A 35 -1.99 1.92 8.78
N LYS A 36 -0.75 1.67 8.35
CA LYS A 36 0.47 2.19 8.97
C LYS A 36 1.43 2.70 7.90
N ASP A 37 2.00 3.89 8.11
CA ASP A 37 3.13 4.40 7.32
C ASP A 37 4.40 3.63 7.73
N LEU A 38 5.09 3.02 6.77
CA LEU A 38 6.31 2.25 7.02
C LEU A 38 7.56 3.13 6.99
N ASP A 39 7.50 4.30 6.34
CA ASP A 39 8.66 5.18 6.16
C ASP A 39 8.87 6.13 7.35
N GLU A 40 7.92 6.21 8.29
CA GLU A 40 8.06 7.01 9.53
C GLU A 40 9.09 6.42 10.52
N ASN A 41 9.45 5.13 10.40
CA ASN A 41 10.36 4.45 11.34
C ASN A 41 11.73 4.05 10.75
N GLU A 42 11.88 4.05 9.42
CA GLU A 42 13.17 3.75 8.78
C GLU A 42 13.78 5.03 8.23
N GLY A 43 14.79 5.55 8.94
CA GLY A 43 15.65 6.58 8.41
C GLY A 43 16.22 6.16 7.06
N SER A 44 15.68 6.75 5.99
CA SER A 44 16.27 6.98 4.67
C SER A 44 17.68 6.39 4.44
N LEU A 45 17.82 5.08 4.30
CA LEU A 45 19.12 4.45 4.01
C LEU A 45 19.24 3.78 2.63
N LEU A 46 18.20 3.85 1.78
CA LEU A 46 18.25 3.25 0.43
C LEU A 46 17.77 4.20 -0.67
N ARG A 47 18.13 5.49 -0.61
CA ARG A 47 17.95 6.44 -1.73
C ARG A 47 19.09 6.30 -2.75
N GLY A 48 19.08 5.20 -3.49
CA GLY A 48 19.96 4.93 -4.64
C GLY A 48 19.27 5.24 -5.96
N HIS A 49 19.86 6.16 -6.71
CA HIS A 49 19.55 6.71 -8.03
C HIS A 49 18.82 5.84 -9.11
N LEU A 50 17.99 6.54 -9.92
CA LEU A 50 17.53 6.24 -11.30
C LEU A 50 16.22 5.48 -11.56
N GLN A 51 15.22 5.53 -10.67
CA GLN A 51 13.83 5.26 -11.04
C GLN A 51 12.90 6.31 -10.41
N PRO A 52 11.68 6.55 -10.93
CA PRO A 52 10.68 7.30 -10.18
C PRO A 52 10.41 6.50 -8.90
N THR A 53 11.12 6.89 -7.84
CA THR A 53 11.11 6.24 -6.54
C THR A 53 9.69 6.25 -6.01
N PRO A 54 9.19 5.13 -5.49
CA PRO A 54 7.91 5.14 -4.80
C PRO A 54 7.94 6.22 -3.72
N THR A 55 6.96 7.11 -3.71
CA THR A 55 6.98 8.30 -2.86
C THR A 55 6.80 7.92 -1.39
N LYS A 56 6.04 6.85 -1.10
CA LYS A 56 5.87 6.26 0.23
C LYS A 56 5.50 4.77 0.22
N SER A 57 5.66 4.11 1.36
CA SER A 57 5.21 2.74 1.63
C SER A 57 4.21 2.65 2.79
N PHE A 58 3.13 1.91 2.60
CA PHE A 58 2.09 1.68 3.61
C PHE A 58 1.84 0.20 3.85
N LEU A 59 1.63 -0.19 5.10
CA LEU A 59 1.09 -1.49 5.47
C LEU A 59 -0.41 -1.35 5.71
N VAL A 60 -1.22 -2.08 4.95
CA VAL A 60 -2.68 -2.11 5.05
C VAL A 60 -3.11 -3.49 5.53
N ALA A 61 -3.63 -3.53 6.75
CA ALA A 61 -4.21 -4.73 7.30
C ALA A 61 -5.67 -4.87 6.88
N THR A 62 -6.04 -6.08 6.49
CA THR A 62 -7.32 -6.39 5.87
C THR A 62 -7.93 -7.66 6.43
N LYS A 63 -9.26 -7.82 6.32
CA LYS A 63 -9.94 -9.07 6.70
C LYS A 63 -9.76 -10.17 5.64
N ASP A 64 -9.89 -9.80 4.37
CA ASP A 64 -9.62 -10.66 3.21
C ASP A 64 -8.66 -9.94 2.26
N CYS A 65 -7.44 -10.48 2.13
CA CYS A 65 -6.40 -9.87 1.30
C CYS A 65 -6.75 -9.95 -0.19
N ILE A 66 -7.45 -11.01 -0.63
CA ILE A 66 -7.85 -11.19 -2.02
C ILE A 66 -8.94 -10.19 -2.39
N ALA A 67 -9.98 -10.07 -1.56
CA ALA A 67 -11.06 -9.10 -1.76
C ALA A 67 -10.51 -7.67 -1.81
N ALA A 68 -9.65 -7.30 -0.86
CA ALA A 68 -8.99 -6.00 -0.85
C ALA A 68 -8.18 -5.74 -2.13
N CYS A 69 -7.45 -6.74 -2.63
CA CYS A 69 -6.70 -6.60 -3.89
C CYS A 69 -7.61 -6.34 -5.09
N PHE A 70 -8.77 -7.00 -5.18
CA PHE A 70 -9.74 -6.75 -6.25
C PHE A 70 -10.31 -5.35 -6.18
N LEU A 71 -10.68 -4.88 -4.98
CA LEU A 71 -11.19 -3.52 -4.77
C LEU A 71 -10.15 -2.47 -5.16
N LEU A 72 -8.90 -2.60 -4.71
CA LEU A 72 -7.82 -1.67 -5.07
C LEU A 72 -7.52 -1.68 -6.57
N LYS A 73 -7.52 -2.86 -7.20
CA LYS A 73 -7.34 -2.96 -8.65
C LYS A 73 -8.47 -2.25 -9.40
N SER A 74 -9.70 -2.35 -8.93
CA SER A 74 -10.85 -1.63 -9.50
C SER A 74 -10.72 -0.10 -9.35
N ALA A 75 -10.01 0.35 -8.32
CA ALA A 75 -9.69 1.75 -8.08
C ALA A 75 -8.40 2.23 -8.78
N GLY A 76 -7.84 1.43 -9.69
CA GLY A 76 -6.70 1.80 -10.52
C GLY A 76 -5.32 1.43 -9.97
N PHE A 77 -5.25 0.64 -8.89
CA PHE A 77 -3.97 0.14 -8.39
C PHE A 77 -3.44 -0.98 -9.29
N LEU A 78 -2.11 -1.01 -9.44
CA LEU A 78 -1.39 -2.06 -10.14
C LEU A 78 -0.87 -3.09 -9.14
N SER A 79 -1.03 -4.37 -9.47
CA SER A 79 -0.43 -5.45 -8.68
C SER A 79 1.05 -5.57 -9.01
N ILE A 80 1.91 -5.48 -7.98
CA ILE A 80 3.34 -5.78 -8.07
C ILE A 80 3.58 -7.26 -7.79
N ALA A 81 2.89 -7.81 -6.79
CA ALA A 81 2.89 -9.22 -6.45
C ALA A 81 1.44 -9.67 -6.24
N ALA A 82 1.06 -10.78 -6.88
CA ALA A 82 -0.22 -11.44 -6.61
C ALA A 82 -0.26 -11.97 -5.17
N PRO A 83 -1.45 -12.23 -4.59
CA PRO A 83 -1.55 -12.78 -3.25
C PRO A 83 -0.74 -14.06 -3.04
N TYR A 84 0.06 -14.11 -1.98
CA TYR A 84 0.91 -15.24 -1.61
C TYR A 84 0.95 -15.46 -0.10
N TYR A 85 1.09 -16.72 0.33
CA TYR A 85 1.22 -17.07 1.74
C TYR A 85 2.64 -16.81 2.24
N SER A 86 2.74 -16.29 3.46
CA SER A 86 3.98 -16.21 4.23
C SER A 86 3.75 -16.70 5.66
N LYS A 87 4.81 -16.70 6.48
CA LYS A 87 4.70 -17.04 7.91
C LYS A 87 3.72 -16.14 8.67
N GLY A 88 3.46 -14.93 8.19
CA GLY A 88 2.57 -13.96 8.83
C GLY A 88 1.13 -13.97 8.32
N GLY A 89 0.74 -14.93 7.46
CA GLY A 89 -0.57 -14.97 6.80
C GLY A 89 -0.51 -14.74 5.28
N LEU A 90 -1.62 -14.31 4.68
CA LEU A 90 -1.74 -14.02 3.26
C LEU A 90 -1.36 -12.56 2.99
N PHE A 91 -0.49 -12.33 2.00
CA PHE A 91 0.06 -11.02 1.65
C PHE A 91 -0.06 -10.73 0.17
N SER A 92 -0.09 -9.45 -0.18
CA SER A 92 0.00 -8.95 -1.55
C SER A 92 0.75 -7.62 -1.57
N LYS A 93 1.23 -7.22 -2.75
CA LYS A 93 1.91 -5.94 -2.96
C LYS A 93 1.30 -5.20 -4.13
N MET A 94 0.90 -3.95 -3.90
CA MET A 94 0.23 -3.10 -4.90
C MET A 94 0.87 -1.72 -4.99
N LYS A 95 0.61 -1.02 -6.10
CA LYS A 95 1.11 0.32 -6.41
C LYS A 95 -0.01 1.21 -6.92
N ASP A 96 -0.10 2.45 -6.46
CA ASP A 96 -1.05 3.42 -7.00
C ASP A 96 -0.50 4.19 -8.22
N ALA A 97 -1.29 5.13 -8.75
CA ALA A 97 -0.91 5.95 -9.91
C ALA A 97 0.24 6.93 -9.62
N TRP A 98 0.43 7.33 -8.36
CA TRP A 98 1.51 8.22 -7.92
C TRP A 98 2.80 7.47 -7.60
N GLY A 99 2.70 6.15 -7.52
CA GLY A 99 3.78 5.23 -7.29
C GLY A 99 4.02 4.85 -5.84
N ASN A 100 3.11 5.19 -4.91
CA ASN A 100 3.18 4.67 -3.55
C ASN A 100 2.96 3.17 -3.52
N ILE A 101 3.55 2.51 -2.52
CA ILE A 101 3.55 1.06 -2.38
C ILE A 101 2.67 0.66 -1.20
N TYR A 102 1.84 -0.35 -1.41
CA TYR A 102 0.91 -0.85 -0.42
C TYR A 102 1.17 -2.34 -0.20
N PHE A 103 1.53 -2.69 1.02
CA PHE A 103 1.62 -4.06 1.49
C PHE A 103 0.26 -4.43 2.08
N ILE A 104 -0.48 -5.29 1.38
CA ILE A 104 -1.79 -5.76 1.84
C ILE A 104 -1.55 -7.02 2.65
N LYS A 105 -1.98 -7.03 3.91
CA LYS A 105 -1.83 -8.16 4.83
C LYS A 105 -3.20 -8.59 5.33
N GLU A 106 -3.46 -9.89 5.33
CA GLU A 106 -4.65 -10.44 5.98
C GLU A 106 -4.44 -10.60 7.50
N GLU A 107 -5.37 -10.09 8.31
CA GLU A 107 -5.45 -10.27 9.76
C GLU A 107 -6.34 -11.46 10.11
N ARG A 108 -6.14 -12.58 9.42
CA ARG A 108 -6.76 -13.85 9.77
C ARG A 108 -5.74 -14.73 10.48
N SER A 109 -6.11 -15.24 11.66
CA SER A 109 -5.37 -16.33 12.29
C SER A 109 -5.64 -17.62 11.51
N TYR A 110 -4.66 -18.05 10.71
CA TYR A 110 -4.67 -19.36 10.10
C TYR A 110 -4.24 -20.38 11.15
N GLN A 111 -5.22 -21.02 11.82
CA GLN A 111 -4.94 -22.25 12.54
C GLN A 111 -4.77 -23.35 11.51
N PHE A 112 -3.51 -23.76 11.31
CA PHE A 112 -3.19 -24.93 10.53
C PHE A 112 -3.20 -26.14 11.47
N ASP A 113 -4.29 -26.91 11.43
CA ASP A 113 -4.30 -28.27 11.96
C ASP A 113 -3.53 -29.16 10.96
N LEU A 114 -2.20 -29.01 10.92
CA LEU A 114 -1.35 -29.95 10.21
C LEU A 114 -1.18 -31.18 11.12
N PRO A 115 -1.58 -32.39 10.68
CA PRO A 115 -1.21 -33.60 11.40
C PRO A 115 0.32 -33.69 11.40
N ILE A 116 0.90 -33.71 12.60
CA ILE A 116 2.33 -33.94 12.85
C ILE A 116 2.65 -35.40 12.53
#